data_AF-B3N6G7-F1
#
_entry.id   AF-B3N6G7-F1
#
_cell.length_a   1.000
_cell.length_b   1.000
_cell.length_c   1.000
_cell.angle_alpha   90.00
_cell.angle_beta   90.00
_cell.angle_gamma   90.00
#
_symmetry.space_group_name_H-M   'P 1'
#
loop_
_entity.id
_entity.type
_entity.pdbx_description
1 polymer ?
#
loop_
_entity_poly.entity_id
_entity_poly.type
_entity_poly.pdbx_seq_one_letter_code
_entity_poly.pdbx_strand_id
1 'polypeptide(L)'
;MEDRRQRMQAYRRARRKFACVVYMVTIAWMVLALLQWLLVSLISDITVVFKNYYWISVIFFALAMVMVTLFIFFEKIRFIIGLNWLIAVLIVEFVIIGTFALVARTLWQDLLMWFFICVLLVLLFVLLGSIIPHDLTLDVVILFVMAFIFLIVTVFFVMMHILIEMPYSFVVFQIFISIIVLLFVMYHAQTINGGRFAEMRLNDHLLASLILFHDFIIIFLLTFYAQIVYRIASKAAKTTESPLEGNWVQADNGDVYMEYSGEDSGSSAVGGGNSPEGNSPGGNPELSPA
;
A
#
# COMPACT_ATOMS: atom_id res chain seq x y z
N MET A 1 -2.67 -51.58 -17.89
CA MET A 1 -3.42 -50.29 -17.94
C MET A 1 -3.71 -49.72 -16.55
N GLU A 2 -3.86 -50.57 -15.53
CA GLU A 2 -4.11 -50.15 -14.13
C GLU A 2 -2.96 -49.37 -13.51
N ASP A 3 -1.71 -49.79 -13.72
CA ASP A 3 -0.52 -49.07 -13.22
C ASP A 3 -0.43 -47.62 -13.71
N ARG A 4 -0.83 -47.35 -14.96
CA ARG A 4 -0.86 -45.98 -15.50
C ARG A 4 -1.91 -45.12 -14.79
N ARG A 5 -3.09 -45.69 -14.51
CA ARG A 5 -4.16 -45.00 -13.78
C ARG A 5 -3.75 -44.71 -12.34
N GLN A 6 -3.11 -45.67 -11.66
CA GLN A 6 -2.61 -45.50 -10.30
C GLN A 6 -1.52 -44.42 -10.22
N ARG A 7 -0.55 -44.43 -11.15
CA ARG A 7 0.50 -43.39 -11.23
C ARG A 7 -0.08 -41.99 -11.50
N MET A 8 -1.05 -41.87 -12.40
CA MET A 8 -1.75 -40.61 -12.65
C MET A 8 -2.53 -40.10 -11.43
N GLN A 9 -3.21 -40.99 -10.70
CA GLN A 9 -3.91 -40.62 -9.47
C GLN A 9 -2.94 -40.20 -8.36
N ALA A 10 -1.80 -40.90 -8.21
CA ALA A 10 -0.76 -40.54 -7.25
C ALA A 10 -0.17 -39.16 -7.54
N TYR A 11 0.14 -38.87 -8.81
CA TYR A 11 0.60 -37.56 -9.26
C TYR A 11 -0.42 -36.46 -8.95
N ARG A 12 -1.71 -36.65 -9.31
CA ARG A 12 -2.78 -35.66 -9.02
C ARG A 12 -2.92 -35.39 -7.53
N ARG A 13 -2.83 -36.42 -6.69
CA ARG A 13 -2.88 -36.29 -5.22
C ARG A 13 -1.68 -35.50 -4.69
N ALA A 14 -0.47 -35.80 -5.15
CA ALA A 14 0.74 -35.08 -4.74
C ALA A 14 0.65 -33.60 -5.14
N ARG A 15 0.21 -33.32 -6.37
CA ARG A 15 0.04 -31.96 -6.88
C ARG A 15 -1.02 -31.15 -6.10
N ARG A 16 -2.17 -31.77 -5.77
CA ARG A 16 -3.20 -31.11 -4.95
C ARG A 16 -2.70 -30.80 -3.54
N LYS A 17 -1.92 -31.70 -2.92
CA LYS A 17 -1.29 -31.46 -1.62
C LYS A 17 -0.30 -30.29 -1.70
N PHE A 18 0.55 -30.28 -2.72
CA PHE A 18 1.49 -29.19 -2.97
C PHE A 18 0.78 -27.85 -3.12
N ALA A 19 -0.22 -27.75 -4.00
CA ALA A 19 -0.99 -26.52 -4.21
C ALA A 19 -1.67 -26.05 -2.90
N CYS A 20 -2.26 -26.98 -2.15
CA CYS A 20 -2.86 -26.69 -0.85
C CYS A 20 -1.84 -26.07 0.13
N VAL A 21 -0.65 -26.68 0.25
CA VAL A 21 0.43 -26.14 1.11
C VAL A 21 0.84 -24.75 0.67
N VAL A 22 1.05 -24.53 -0.64
CA VAL A 22 1.42 -23.23 -1.20
C VAL A 22 0.40 -22.15 -0.83
N TYR A 23 -0.89 -22.40 -1.07
CA TYR A 23 -1.94 -21.41 -0.79
C TYR A 23 -2.10 -21.17 0.72
N MET A 24 -2.04 -22.22 1.55
CA MET A 24 -2.11 -22.07 3.01
C MET A 24 -0.93 -21.26 3.57
N VAL A 25 0.28 -21.50 3.09
CA VAL A 25 1.47 -20.73 3.49
C VAL A 25 1.37 -19.28 3.01
N THR A 26 0.86 -19.05 1.80
CA THR A 26 0.61 -17.68 1.28
C THR A 26 -0.39 -16.91 2.15
N ILE A 27 -1.50 -17.56 2.53
CA ILE A 27 -2.49 -16.97 3.45
C ILE A 27 -1.86 -16.68 4.81
N ALA A 28 -1.03 -17.59 5.34
CA ALA A 28 -0.32 -17.36 6.59
C ALA A 28 0.60 -16.12 6.52
N TRP A 29 1.31 -15.90 5.41
CA TRP A 29 2.10 -14.68 5.17
C TRP A 29 1.24 -13.42 5.11
N MET A 30 0.09 -13.47 4.44
CA MET A 30 -0.84 -12.34 4.39
C MET A 30 -1.42 -12.00 5.77
N VAL A 31 -1.76 -13.00 6.57
CA VAL A 31 -2.25 -12.81 7.95
C VAL A 31 -1.15 -12.23 8.84
N LEU A 32 0.08 -12.75 8.75
CA LEU A 32 1.23 -12.22 9.48
C LEU A 32 1.47 -10.74 9.13
N ALA A 33 1.47 -10.40 7.84
CA ALA A 33 1.59 -9.02 7.37
C ALA A 33 0.48 -8.13 7.92
N LEU A 34 -0.79 -8.57 7.84
CA LEU A 34 -1.93 -7.82 8.35
C LEU A 34 -1.80 -7.52 9.85
N LEU A 35 -1.43 -8.53 10.65
CA LEU A 35 -1.26 -8.36 12.10
C LEU A 35 -0.19 -7.33 12.43
N GLN A 36 0.96 -7.39 11.75
CA GLN A 36 2.04 -6.41 11.96
C GLN A 36 1.65 -5.01 11.48
N TRP A 37 0.97 -4.89 10.35
CA TRP A 37 0.51 -3.59 9.85
C TRP A 37 -0.56 -2.95 10.72
N LEU A 38 -1.49 -3.75 11.26
CA LEU A 38 -2.47 -3.28 12.24
C LEU A 38 -1.79 -2.79 13.51
N LEU A 39 -0.79 -3.51 14.01
CA LEU A 39 -0.02 -3.08 15.17
C LEU A 39 0.65 -1.72 14.93
N VAL A 40 1.28 -1.53 13.76
CA VAL A 40 1.90 -0.25 13.38
C VAL A 40 0.87 0.87 13.28
N SER A 41 -0.30 0.62 12.69
CA SER A 41 -1.35 1.63 12.47
C SER A 41 -2.13 1.99 13.75
N LEU A 42 -2.28 1.07 14.69
CA LEU A 42 -3.02 1.29 15.94
C LEU A 42 -2.17 1.90 17.06
N ILE A 43 -0.86 1.65 17.09
CA ILE A 43 0.03 2.16 18.14
C ILE A 43 0.68 3.47 17.69
N SER A 44 0.27 4.58 18.32
CA SER A 44 0.73 5.93 17.99
C SER A 44 2.24 6.09 18.05
N ASP A 45 2.91 5.52 19.06
CA ASP A 45 4.36 5.66 19.23
C ASP A 45 5.12 5.03 18.06
N ILE A 46 4.70 3.83 17.64
CA ILE A 46 5.29 3.11 16.51
C ILE A 46 5.00 3.86 15.20
N THR A 47 3.78 4.37 15.05
CA THR A 47 3.41 5.22 13.90
C THR A 47 4.34 6.43 13.76
N VAL A 48 4.62 7.14 14.85
CA VAL A 48 5.48 8.33 14.84
C VAL A 48 6.92 7.96 14.47
N VAL A 49 7.44 6.86 15.00
CA VAL A 49 8.79 6.37 14.66
C VAL A 49 8.92 6.11 13.16
N PHE A 50 7.98 5.40 12.53
CA PHE A 50 8.06 5.10 11.08
C PHE A 50 7.69 6.27 10.16
N LYS A 51 7.04 7.31 10.69
CA LYS A 51 6.90 8.59 9.97
C LYS A 51 8.23 9.35 9.91
N ASN A 52 8.91 9.46 11.05
CA ASN A 52 10.16 10.22 11.19
C ASN A 52 11.36 9.49 10.57
N TYR A 53 11.45 8.17 10.77
CA TYR A 53 12.54 7.33 10.29
C TYR A 53 12.13 6.46 9.09
N TYR A 54 11.40 7.05 8.13
CA TYR A 54 10.85 6.32 6.96
C TYR A 54 11.94 5.64 6.10
N TRP A 55 13.17 6.15 6.12
CA TRP A 55 14.31 5.59 5.40
C TRP A 55 14.65 4.16 5.83
N ILE A 56 14.33 3.78 7.08
CA ILE A 56 14.51 2.40 7.58
C ILE A 56 13.68 1.44 6.72
N SER A 57 12.40 1.74 6.50
CA SER A 57 11.53 0.94 5.64
C SER A 57 12.07 0.84 4.21
N VAL A 58 12.59 1.93 3.64
CA VAL A 58 13.17 1.91 2.29
C VAL A 58 14.36 0.94 2.21
N ILE A 59 15.25 0.94 3.20
CA ILE A 59 16.40 0.02 3.26
C ILE A 59 15.93 -1.44 3.35
N PHE A 60 14.99 -1.75 4.26
CA PHE A 60 14.48 -3.10 4.41
C PHE A 60 13.75 -3.59 3.15
N PHE A 61 12.99 -2.72 2.50
CA PHE A 61 12.33 -3.06 1.24
C PHE A 61 13.34 -3.38 0.13
N ALA A 62 14.38 -2.54 -0.04
CA ALA A 62 15.43 -2.80 -1.03
C ALA A 62 16.19 -4.09 -0.73
N LEU A 63 16.53 -4.35 0.55
CA LEU A 63 17.19 -5.57 0.99
C LEU A 63 16.31 -6.80 0.72
N ALA A 64 14.99 -6.70 0.94
CA ALA A 64 14.05 -7.77 0.63
C ALA A 64 14.05 -8.12 -0.86
N MET A 65 14.03 -7.11 -1.74
CA MET A 65 14.06 -7.33 -3.19
C MET A 65 15.35 -8.02 -3.65
N VAL A 66 16.51 -7.65 -3.08
CA VAL A 66 17.78 -8.34 -3.33
C VAL A 66 17.70 -9.79 -2.84
N MET A 67 17.22 -10.02 -1.62
CA MET A 67 17.09 -11.36 -1.04
C MET A 67 16.18 -12.27 -1.85
N VAL A 68 15.03 -11.77 -2.33
CA VAL A 68 14.11 -12.50 -3.22
C VAL A 68 14.79 -12.88 -4.53
N THR A 69 15.51 -11.93 -5.13
CA THR A 69 16.25 -12.15 -6.37
C THR A 69 17.28 -13.27 -6.19
N LEU A 70 18.07 -13.20 -5.11
CA LEU A 70 19.02 -14.27 -4.76
C LEU A 70 18.29 -15.60 -4.55
N PHE A 71 17.18 -15.62 -3.83
CA PHE A 71 16.41 -16.84 -3.54
C PHE A 71 15.83 -17.50 -4.80
N ILE A 72 15.45 -16.70 -5.82
CA ILE A 72 14.98 -17.20 -7.11
C ILE A 72 16.13 -17.85 -7.90
N PHE A 73 17.28 -17.19 -8.00
CA PHE A 73 18.42 -17.66 -8.82
C PHE A 73 19.24 -18.79 -8.18
N PHE A 74 19.40 -18.80 -6.86
CA PHE A 74 20.24 -19.77 -6.17
C PHE A 74 19.47 -21.03 -5.76
N GLU A 75 19.22 -21.91 -6.72
CA GLU A 75 18.50 -23.17 -6.52
C GLU A 75 19.09 -24.05 -5.39
N LYS A 76 20.42 -24.05 -5.23
CA LYS A 76 21.13 -24.82 -4.18
C LYS A 76 20.69 -24.46 -2.76
N ILE A 77 20.35 -23.20 -2.52
CA ILE A 77 19.92 -22.70 -1.21
C ILE A 77 18.55 -23.27 -0.84
N ARG A 78 17.67 -23.48 -1.83
CA ARG A 78 16.31 -23.98 -1.61
C ARG A 78 16.25 -25.46 -1.21
N PHE A 79 17.28 -26.24 -1.53
CA PHE A 79 17.32 -27.67 -1.17
C PHE A 79 17.58 -27.92 0.33
N ILE A 80 18.21 -26.98 1.04
CA ILE A 80 18.48 -27.11 2.47
C ILE A 80 17.24 -26.66 3.25
N ILE A 81 16.47 -27.60 3.80
CA ILE A 81 15.13 -27.33 4.32
C ILE A 81 15.07 -26.23 5.40
N GLY A 82 16.01 -26.23 6.35
CA GLY A 82 16.06 -25.23 7.42
C GLY A 82 16.46 -23.85 6.91
N LEU A 83 17.44 -23.79 6.00
CA LEU A 83 17.91 -22.54 5.41
C LEU A 83 16.84 -21.93 4.48
N ASN A 84 16.12 -22.77 3.74
CA ASN A 84 15.02 -22.38 2.87
C ASN A 84 13.91 -21.67 3.67
N TRP A 85 13.47 -22.27 4.79
CA TRP A 85 12.50 -21.63 5.69
C TRP A 85 13.02 -20.33 6.30
N LEU A 86 14.27 -20.33 6.79
CA LEU A 86 14.87 -19.14 7.40
C LEU A 86 14.90 -17.96 6.42
N ILE A 87 15.36 -18.18 5.19
CA ILE A 87 15.43 -17.13 4.17
C ILE A 87 14.03 -16.68 3.75
N ALA A 88 13.07 -17.61 3.60
CA ALA A 88 11.70 -17.26 3.26
C ALA A 88 11.06 -16.36 4.32
N VAL A 89 11.24 -16.67 5.61
CA VAL A 89 10.75 -15.84 6.72
C VAL A 89 11.43 -14.47 6.71
N LEU A 90 12.76 -14.42 6.54
CA LEU A 90 13.48 -13.15 6.47
C LEU A 90 13.01 -12.27 5.32
N ILE A 91 12.75 -12.86 4.15
CA ILE A 91 12.19 -12.15 3.00
C ILE A 91 10.83 -11.55 3.37
N VAL A 92 9.91 -12.36 3.91
CA VAL A 92 8.55 -11.90 4.27
C VAL A 92 8.62 -10.76 5.29
N GLU A 93 9.41 -10.93 6.36
CA GLU A 93 9.59 -9.90 7.40
C GLU A 93 10.18 -8.61 6.83
N PHE A 94 11.20 -8.67 5.97
CA PHE A 94 11.81 -7.48 5.40
C PHE A 94 10.86 -6.75 4.44
N VAL A 95 10.02 -7.47 3.68
CA VAL A 95 8.97 -6.85 2.88
C VAL A 95 7.94 -6.17 3.78
N ILE A 96 7.49 -6.82 4.85
CA ILE A 96 6.51 -6.27 5.80
C ILE A 96 7.07 -4.99 6.44
N ILE A 97 8.28 -5.03 7.02
CA ILE A 97 8.96 -3.85 7.59
C ILE A 97 9.16 -2.76 6.52
N GLY A 98 9.46 -3.18 5.29
CA GLY A 98 9.64 -2.30 4.15
C GLY A 98 8.38 -1.48 3.79
N THR A 99 7.21 -1.94 4.18
CA THR A 99 5.92 -1.25 3.96
C THR A 99 5.45 -0.43 5.16
N PHE A 100 6.10 -0.51 6.32
CA PHE A 100 5.68 0.18 7.55
C PHE A 100 5.59 1.70 7.40
N ALA A 101 6.49 2.34 6.64
CA ALA A 101 6.42 3.78 6.39
C ALA A 101 5.11 4.20 5.69
N LEU A 102 4.56 3.36 4.79
CA LEU A 102 3.30 3.64 4.09
C LEU A 102 2.10 3.34 5.00
N VAL A 103 2.17 2.23 5.75
CA VAL A 103 1.15 1.83 6.73
C VAL A 103 0.99 2.87 7.84
N ALA A 104 2.10 3.41 8.36
CA ALA A 104 2.08 4.45 9.39
C ALA A 104 1.39 5.73 8.92
N ARG A 105 1.34 6.00 7.61
CA ARG A 105 0.65 7.15 7.02
C ARG A 105 -0.84 6.89 6.75
N THR A 106 -1.31 5.68 7.01
CA THR A 106 -2.66 5.23 6.69
C THR A 106 -3.48 4.98 7.95
N LEU A 107 -4.79 5.21 7.85
CA LEU A 107 -5.75 4.89 8.90
C LEU A 107 -6.13 3.40 8.85
N TRP A 108 -6.32 2.79 10.02
CA TRP A 108 -6.56 1.35 10.14
C TRP A 108 -7.80 0.85 9.35
N GLN A 109 -8.83 1.70 9.18
CA GLN A 109 -10.06 1.36 8.43
C GLN A 109 -9.79 1.24 6.93
N ASP A 110 -9.09 2.21 6.34
CA ASP A 110 -8.69 2.17 4.94
C ASP A 110 -7.73 1.02 4.68
N LEU A 111 -6.78 0.77 5.60
CA LEU A 111 -5.87 -0.36 5.53
C LEU A 111 -6.62 -1.69 5.43
N LEU A 112 -7.59 -1.94 6.32
CA LEU A 112 -8.39 -3.17 6.32
C LEU A 112 -9.23 -3.32 5.04
N MET A 113 -9.93 -2.25 4.63
CA MET A 113 -10.77 -2.28 3.44
C MET A 113 -9.95 -2.67 2.20
N TRP A 114 -8.84 -1.97 1.97
CA TRP A 114 -7.99 -2.24 0.80
C TRP A 114 -7.28 -3.58 0.90
N PHE A 115 -6.89 -4.03 2.10
CA PHE A 115 -6.34 -5.37 2.31
C PHE A 115 -7.32 -6.45 1.83
N PHE A 116 -8.58 -6.41 2.27
CA PHE A 116 -9.59 -7.39 1.86
C PHE A 116 -9.90 -7.33 0.37
N ILE A 117 -9.96 -6.12 -0.22
CA ILE A 117 -10.14 -5.96 -1.67
C ILE A 117 -8.98 -6.64 -2.43
N CYS A 118 -7.74 -6.41 -2.01
CA CYS A 118 -6.56 -7.00 -2.67
C CYS A 118 -6.54 -8.53 -2.51
N VAL A 119 -6.84 -9.06 -1.32
CA VAL A 119 -6.93 -10.50 -1.08
C VAL A 119 -8.01 -11.13 -1.97
N LEU A 120 -9.20 -10.54 -2.02
CA LEU A 120 -10.29 -11.03 -2.87
C LEU A 120 -9.90 -11.02 -4.35
N LEU A 121 -9.24 -9.96 -4.81
CA LEU A 121 -8.80 -9.82 -6.19
C LEU A 121 -7.76 -10.89 -6.57
N VAL A 122 -6.75 -11.12 -5.72
CA VAL A 122 -5.74 -12.18 -5.93
C VAL A 122 -6.41 -13.55 -5.92
N LEU A 123 -7.29 -13.84 -4.96
CA LEU A 123 -7.99 -15.13 -4.88
C LEU A 123 -8.86 -15.38 -6.12
N LEU A 124 -9.55 -14.36 -6.63
CA LEU A 124 -10.34 -14.46 -7.85
C LEU A 124 -9.46 -14.83 -9.04
N PHE A 125 -8.31 -14.17 -9.20
CA PHE A 125 -7.41 -14.44 -10.33
C PHE A 125 -6.65 -15.76 -10.19
N VAL A 126 -6.35 -16.21 -8.97
CA VAL A 126 -5.86 -17.58 -8.71
C VAL A 126 -6.91 -18.60 -9.14
N LEU A 127 -8.18 -18.41 -8.76
CA LEU A 127 -9.28 -19.30 -9.15
C LEU A 127 -9.46 -19.31 -10.67
N LEU A 128 -9.48 -18.14 -11.30
CA LEU A 128 -9.66 -17.97 -12.73
C LEU A 128 -8.48 -18.61 -13.51
N GLY A 129 -7.24 -18.41 -13.06
CA GLY A 129 -6.07 -19.09 -13.60
C GLY A 129 -6.16 -20.62 -13.47
N SER A 130 -6.76 -21.11 -12.37
CA SER A 130 -6.97 -22.54 -12.12
C SER A 130 -8.02 -23.18 -13.02
N ILE A 131 -9.04 -22.43 -13.46
CA ILE A 131 -10.19 -22.93 -14.22
C ILE A 131 -9.99 -22.75 -15.74
N ILE A 132 -9.30 -21.69 -16.16
CA ILE A 132 -9.17 -21.35 -17.58
C ILE A 132 -8.55 -22.50 -18.37
N PRO A 133 -9.16 -22.94 -19.49
CA PRO A 133 -8.63 -24.03 -20.31
C PRO A 133 -7.43 -23.62 -21.15
N HIS A 134 -7.22 -22.33 -21.39
CA HIS A 134 -6.04 -21.80 -22.10
C HIS A 134 -4.76 -21.94 -21.27
N ASP A 135 -3.66 -22.37 -21.89
CA ASP A 135 -2.39 -22.59 -21.22
C ASP A 135 -1.49 -21.34 -21.32
N LEU A 136 -1.52 -20.51 -20.28
CA LEU A 136 -0.67 -19.31 -20.21
C LEU A 136 0.81 -19.66 -20.04
N THR A 137 1.11 -20.89 -19.61
CA THR A 137 2.50 -21.31 -19.38
C THR A 137 3.26 -21.55 -20.69
N LEU A 138 2.52 -21.84 -21.77
CA LEU A 138 3.06 -21.89 -23.13
C LEU A 138 3.34 -20.48 -23.66
N ASP A 139 2.47 -19.53 -23.34
CA ASP A 139 2.50 -18.15 -23.84
C ASP A 139 3.30 -17.18 -22.95
N VAL A 140 4.19 -17.69 -22.09
CA VAL A 140 4.94 -16.87 -21.13
C VAL A 140 5.68 -15.69 -21.78
N VAL A 141 6.19 -15.87 -22.99
CA VAL A 141 6.86 -14.81 -23.76
C VAL A 141 5.86 -13.70 -24.13
N ILE A 142 4.65 -14.05 -24.52
CA ILE A 142 3.59 -13.08 -24.84
C ILE A 142 3.17 -12.32 -23.59
N LEU A 143 3.06 -12.99 -22.43
CA LEU A 143 2.79 -12.32 -21.15
C LEU A 143 3.87 -11.29 -20.83
N PHE A 144 5.16 -11.63 -21.01
CA PHE A 144 6.25 -10.67 -20.82
C PHE A 144 6.19 -9.50 -21.79
N VAL A 145 5.94 -9.74 -23.08
CA VAL A 145 5.81 -8.67 -24.09
C VAL A 145 4.64 -7.73 -23.76
N MET A 146 3.47 -8.28 -23.42
CA MET A 146 2.33 -7.47 -22.99
C MET A 146 2.64 -6.68 -21.71
N ALA A 147 3.32 -7.29 -20.75
CA ALA A 147 3.74 -6.61 -19.52
C ALA A 147 4.66 -5.43 -19.81
N PHE A 148 5.62 -5.56 -20.74
CA PHE A 148 6.48 -4.45 -21.15
C PHE A 148 5.72 -3.31 -21.83
N ILE A 149 4.75 -3.64 -22.71
CA ILE A 149 3.92 -2.63 -23.37
C ILE A 149 3.10 -1.85 -22.33
N PHE A 150 2.43 -2.55 -21.41
CA PHE A 150 1.68 -1.92 -20.33
C PHE A 150 2.60 -1.15 -19.37
N LEU A 151 3.83 -1.62 -19.14
CA LEU A 151 4.83 -0.89 -18.36
C LEU A 151 5.16 0.46 -19.00
N ILE A 152 5.41 0.51 -20.31
CA ILE A 152 5.66 1.77 -21.03
C ILE A 152 4.47 2.73 -20.88
N VAL A 153 3.24 2.22 -21.05
CA VAL A 153 2.00 3.01 -20.88
C VAL A 153 1.88 3.53 -19.45
N THR A 154 2.14 2.70 -18.44
CA THR A 154 2.07 3.11 -17.02
C THR A 154 3.12 4.16 -16.65
N VAL A 155 4.34 4.04 -17.19
CA VAL A 155 5.40 5.05 -17.01
C VAL A 155 4.95 6.39 -17.61
N PHE A 156 4.30 6.38 -18.77
CA PHE A 156 3.74 7.61 -19.34
C PHE A 156 2.68 8.24 -18.43
N PHE A 157 1.70 7.46 -17.96
CA PHE A 157 0.64 8.00 -17.10
C PHE A 157 1.13 8.46 -15.72
N VAL A 158 2.10 7.78 -15.11
CA VAL A 158 2.68 8.25 -13.84
C VAL A 158 3.49 9.54 -14.04
N MET A 159 4.17 9.71 -15.18
CA MET A 159 4.83 10.98 -15.51
C MET A 159 3.80 12.10 -15.74
N MET A 160 2.68 11.84 -16.40
CA MET A 160 1.58 12.80 -16.52
C MET A 160 1.00 13.20 -15.16
N HIS A 161 0.92 12.26 -14.22
CA HIS A 161 0.48 12.55 -12.85
C HIS A 161 1.46 13.46 -12.11
N ILE A 162 2.76 13.18 -12.21
CA ILE A 162 3.79 13.89 -11.44
C ILE A 162 4.12 15.26 -12.04
N LEU A 163 4.18 15.37 -13.37
CA LEU A 163 4.67 16.59 -14.05
C LEU A 163 3.55 17.57 -14.40
N ILE A 164 2.34 17.08 -14.67
CA ILE A 164 1.19 17.88 -15.15
C ILE A 164 0.03 17.83 -14.15
N GLU A 165 0.18 17.13 -13.02
CA GLU A 165 -0.83 17.01 -11.97
C GLU A 165 -2.19 16.52 -12.48
N MET A 166 -2.19 15.70 -13.55
CA MET A 166 -3.43 15.22 -14.15
C MET A 166 -4.15 14.26 -13.18
N PRO A 167 -5.37 14.59 -12.69
CA PRO A 167 -5.94 13.94 -11.50
C PRO A 167 -6.31 12.46 -11.72
N TYR A 168 -6.77 12.09 -12.92
CA TYR A 168 -7.19 10.72 -13.22
C TYR A 168 -6.06 9.81 -13.72
N SER A 169 -4.89 10.37 -14.04
CA SER A 169 -3.77 9.62 -14.63
C SER A 169 -3.19 8.57 -13.68
N PHE A 170 -3.21 8.83 -12.36
CA PHE A 170 -2.79 7.85 -11.35
C PHE A 170 -3.69 6.61 -11.33
N VAL A 171 -5.01 6.78 -11.48
CA VAL A 171 -5.96 5.66 -11.52
C VAL A 171 -5.69 4.78 -12.74
N VAL A 172 -5.41 5.39 -13.89
CA VAL A 172 -5.05 4.66 -15.12
C VAL A 172 -3.75 3.88 -14.91
N PHE A 173 -2.71 4.51 -14.35
CA PHE A 173 -1.48 3.85 -13.95
C PHE A 173 -1.75 2.62 -13.05
N GLN A 174 -2.56 2.79 -12.01
CA GLN A 174 -2.90 1.73 -11.05
C GLN A 174 -3.63 0.56 -11.72
N ILE A 175 -4.57 0.84 -12.64
CA ILE A 175 -5.31 -0.19 -13.38
C ILE A 175 -4.36 -1.03 -14.24
N PHE A 176 -3.49 -0.38 -15.02
CA PHE A 176 -2.58 -1.11 -15.91
C PHE A 176 -1.54 -1.96 -15.16
N ILE A 177 -0.94 -1.46 -14.08
CA ILE A 177 -0.03 -2.30 -13.26
C ILE A 177 -0.82 -3.46 -12.63
N SER A 178 -2.03 -3.21 -12.15
CA SER A 178 -2.88 -4.26 -11.58
C SER A 178 -3.18 -5.35 -12.62
N ILE A 179 -3.49 -4.97 -13.87
CA ILE A 179 -3.68 -5.94 -14.97
C ILE A 179 -2.41 -6.77 -15.20
N ILE A 180 -1.23 -6.13 -15.25
CA ILE A 180 0.04 -6.85 -15.41
C ILE A 180 0.21 -7.91 -14.33
N VAL A 181 0.09 -7.51 -13.06
CA VAL A 181 0.32 -8.41 -11.92
C VAL A 181 -0.73 -9.53 -11.90
N LEU A 182 -2.00 -9.22 -12.18
CA LEU A 182 -3.07 -10.22 -12.18
C LEU A 182 -2.93 -11.26 -13.29
N LEU A 183 -2.36 -10.89 -14.45
CA LEU A 183 -1.97 -11.86 -15.48
C LEU A 183 -0.86 -12.80 -14.99
N PHE A 184 0.12 -12.28 -14.26
CA PHE A 184 1.15 -13.11 -13.63
C PHE A 184 0.59 -14.00 -12.51
N VAL A 185 -0.34 -13.51 -11.70
CA VAL A 185 -1.05 -14.32 -10.69
C VAL A 185 -1.75 -15.52 -11.33
N MET A 186 -2.43 -15.32 -12.48
CA MET A 186 -3.03 -16.42 -13.23
C MET A 186 -2.00 -17.42 -13.73
N TYR A 187 -0.90 -16.92 -14.31
CA TYR A 187 0.22 -17.76 -14.75
C TYR A 187 0.82 -18.58 -13.59
N HIS A 188 1.04 -17.95 -12.43
CA HIS A 188 1.55 -18.62 -11.24
C HIS A 188 0.57 -19.67 -10.71
N ALA A 189 -0.74 -19.37 -10.68
CA ALA A 189 -1.76 -20.36 -10.31
C ALA A 189 -1.73 -21.60 -11.24
N GLN A 190 -1.54 -21.41 -12.55
CA GLN A 190 -1.40 -22.52 -13.50
C GLN A 190 -0.14 -23.37 -13.24
N THR A 191 1.01 -22.73 -13.02
CA THR A 191 2.26 -23.45 -12.71
C THR A 191 2.21 -24.20 -11.37
N ILE A 192 1.47 -23.68 -10.38
CA ILE A 192 1.28 -24.31 -9.06
C ILE A 192 0.36 -25.54 -9.17
N ASN A 193 -0.77 -25.42 -9.88
CA ASN A 193 -1.73 -26.50 -10.04
C ASN A 193 -1.26 -27.58 -11.02
N GLY A 194 -0.33 -27.26 -11.92
CA GLY A 194 0.33 -28.21 -12.81
C GLY A 194 -0.56 -28.77 -13.92
N GLY A 195 -0.02 -29.75 -14.66
CA GLY A 195 -0.71 -30.35 -15.81
C GLY A 195 -0.71 -29.48 -17.08
N ARG A 196 0.24 -28.53 -17.17
CA ARG A 196 0.43 -27.55 -18.24
C ARG A 196 1.86 -27.60 -18.78
N PHE A 197 2.19 -26.81 -19.80
CA PHE A 197 3.52 -26.79 -20.43
C PHE A 197 4.66 -26.59 -19.43
N ALA A 198 4.50 -25.63 -18.51
CA ALA A 198 5.43 -25.45 -17.39
C ALA A 198 4.72 -25.71 -16.05
N GLU A 199 5.39 -26.42 -15.16
CA GLU A 199 4.92 -26.67 -13.81
C GLU A 199 6.01 -26.43 -12.78
N MET A 200 5.62 -25.97 -11.60
CA MET A 200 6.56 -25.81 -10.51
C MET A 200 6.88 -27.16 -9.86
N ARG A 201 8.12 -27.30 -9.37
CA ARG A 201 8.56 -28.52 -8.71
C ARG A 201 7.84 -28.67 -7.36
N LEU A 202 7.47 -29.91 -7.02
CA LEU A 202 6.74 -30.21 -5.78
C LEU A 202 7.50 -29.85 -4.49
N ASN A 203 8.83 -29.68 -4.57
CA ASN A 203 9.66 -29.30 -3.42
C ASN A 203 9.74 -27.77 -3.23
N ASP A 204 9.44 -26.98 -4.25
CA ASP A 204 9.61 -25.51 -4.25
C ASP A 204 8.38 -24.77 -3.67
N HIS A 205 7.65 -25.37 -2.73
CA HIS A 205 6.41 -24.80 -2.19
C HIS A 205 6.60 -23.43 -1.53
N LEU A 206 7.75 -23.19 -0.87
CA LEU A 206 8.11 -21.89 -0.31
C LEU A 206 8.36 -20.83 -1.37
N LEU A 207 8.95 -21.21 -2.51
CA LEU A 207 9.15 -20.27 -3.63
C LEU A 207 7.81 -19.84 -4.21
N ALA A 208 6.88 -20.76 -4.42
CA ALA A 208 5.56 -20.43 -4.96
C ALA A 208 4.78 -19.54 -4.01
N SER A 209 4.82 -19.83 -2.70
CA SER A 209 4.11 -19.01 -1.73
C SER A 209 4.71 -17.61 -1.62
N LEU A 210 6.02 -17.48 -1.72
CA LEU A 210 6.70 -16.18 -1.79
C LEU A 210 6.30 -15.40 -3.05
N ILE A 211 6.26 -16.05 -4.22
CA ILE A 211 5.86 -15.39 -5.47
C ILE A 211 4.44 -14.82 -5.35
N LEU A 212 3.46 -15.63 -4.90
CA LEU A 212 2.09 -15.15 -4.73
C LEU A 212 1.98 -14.06 -3.65
N PHE A 213 2.77 -14.14 -2.59
CA PHE A 213 2.84 -13.07 -1.59
C PHE A 213 3.39 -11.77 -2.18
N HIS A 214 4.39 -11.82 -3.06
CA HIS A 214 4.91 -10.63 -3.73
C HIS A 214 3.91 -10.04 -4.72
N ASP A 215 3.21 -10.87 -5.48
CA ASP A 215 2.13 -10.40 -6.36
C ASP A 215 1.06 -9.64 -5.57
N PHE A 216 0.67 -10.18 -4.41
CA PHE A 216 -0.22 -9.49 -3.47
C PHE A 216 0.36 -8.18 -2.96
N ILE A 217 1.63 -8.15 -2.54
CA ILE A 217 2.31 -6.95 -2.04
C ILE A 217 2.34 -5.86 -3.11
N ILE A 218 2.62 -6.19 -4.38
CA ILE A 218 2.63 -5.20 -5.46
C ILE A 218 1.24 -4.60 -5.64
N ILE A 219 0.18 -5.41 -5.69
CA ILE A 219 -1.20 -4.91 -5.81
C ILE A 219 -1.55 -4.04 -4.60
N PHE A 220 -1.22 -4.49 -3.39
CA PHE A 220 -1.50 -3.75 -2.16
C PHE A 220 -0.74 -2.42 -2.13
N LEU A 221 0.52 -2.39 -2.58
CA LEU A 221 1.33 -1.18 -2.67
C LEU A 221 0.69 -0.09 -3.53
N LEU A 222 0.07 -0.48 -4.66
CA LEU A 222 -0.62 0.46 -5.55
C LEU A 222 -1.80 1.18 -4.87
N THR A 223 -2.39 0.57 -3.84
CA THR A 223 -3.56 1.13 -3.16
C THR A 223 -3.20 2.21 -2.15
N PHE A 224 -1.93 2.34 -1.73
CA PHE A 224 -1.55 3.31 -0.70
C PHE A 224 -1.80 4.77 -1.08
N TYR A 225 -1.72 5.11 -2.37
CA TYR A 225 -2.10 6.45 -2.81
C TYR A 225 -3.58 6.73 -2.49
N ALA A 226 -4.48 5.82 -2.83
CA ALA A 226 -5.89 5.93 -2.51
C ALA A 226 -6.17 5.88 -1.00
N GLN A 227 -5.45 5.02 -0.26
CA GLN A 227 -5.53 4.92 1.20
C GLN A 227 -5.15 6.23 1.89
N ILE A 228 -4.07 6.89 1.45
CA ILE A 228 -3.53 8.09 2.11
C ILE A 228 -4.28 9.35 1.67
N VAL A 229 -4.59 9.48 0.38
CA VAL A 229 -5.18 10.68 -0.23
C VAL A 229 -6.71 10.68 -0.15
N TYR A 230 -7.37 9.61 -0.62
CA TYR A 230 -8.83 9.59 -0.71
C TYR A 230 -9.52 9.24 0.61
N ARG A 231 -8.92 8.33 1.41
CA ARG A 231 -9.41 7.93 2.75
C ARG A 231 -10.89 7.53 2.76
N ILE A 232 -11.26 6.66 1.83
CA ILE A 232 -12.65 6.33 1.50
C ILE A 232 -13.37 5.73 2.72
N ALA A 233 -12.77 4.74 3.37
CA ALA A 233 -13.39 4.04 4.50
C ALA A 233 -13.51 4.95 5.72
N SER A 234 -12.44 5.69 6.03
CA SER A 234 -12.45 6.57 7.19
C SER A 234 -13.38 7.77 7.05
N LYS A 235 -13.63 8.27 5.83
CA LYS A 235 -14.66 9.29 5.60
C LYS A 235 -16.07 8.73 5.81
N ALA A 236 -16.35 7.52 5.32
CA ALA A 236 -17.66 6.87 5.48
C ALA A 236 -17.98 6.49 6.94
N ALA A 237 -16.96 6.12 7.73
CA ALA A 237 -17.14 5.83 9.15
C ALA A 237 -17.62 7.07 9.93
N LYS A 238 -17.05 8.25 9.64
CA LYS A 238 -17.43 9.52 10.30
C LYS A 238 -18.86 9.98 9.98
N THR A 239 -19.41 9.61 8.83
CA THR A 239 -20.80 9.98 8.46
C THR A 239 -21.86 9.08 9.10
N THR A 240 -21.46 7.99 9.77
CA THR A 240 -22.37 7.03 10.41
C THR A 240 -22.48 7.26 11.92
N GLU A 241 -21.63 8.10 12.50
CA GLU A 241 -21.82 8.60 13.86
C GLU A 241 -22.99 9.61 13.86
N SER A 242 -23.97 9.42 14.76
CA SER A 242 -25.07 10.38 14.95
C SER A 242 -24.49 11.77 15.20
N PRO A 243 -25.09 12.86 14.68
CA PRO A 243 -24.61 14.21 14.98
C PRO A 243 -24.82 14.47 16.47
N LEU A 244 -23.79 14.25 17.28
CA LEU A 244 -23.66 14.91 18.56
C LEU A 244 -23.25 16.34 18.23
N GLU A 245 -24.27 17.18 18.24
CA GLU A 245 -24.21 18.63 18.25
C GLU A 245 -23.04 19.11 19.15
N GLY A 246 -22.05 19.72 18.52
CA GLY A 246 -20.82 20.14 19.19
C GLY A 246 -19.91 20.91 18.24
N ASN A 247 -20.31 22.14 17.92
CA ASN A 247 -19.50 23.15 17.23
C ASN A 247 -18.07 23.20 17.78
N TRP A 248 -17.06 22.79 17.01
CA TRP A 248 -15.70 23.33 17.12
C TRP A 248 -15.01 23.37 15.76
N VAL A 249 -15.18 24.54 15.14
CA VAL A 249 -14.20 25.35 14.39
C VAL A 249 -12.99 24.61 13.79
N GLN A 250 -12.98 24.64 12.46
CA GLN A 250 -11.83 24.48 11.58
C GLN A 250 -10.78 25.57 11.88
N ALA A 251 -9.58 25.19 12.27
CA ALA A 251 -8.41 26.07 12.26
C ALA A 251 -7.28 25.40 11.48
N ASP A 252 -7.14 25.85 10.25
CA ASP A 252 -5.95 25.70 9.41
C ASP A 252 -4.96 26.83 9.78
N ASN A 253 -3.67 26.49 9.82
CA ASN A 253 -2.46 27.32 9.79
C ASN A 253 -2.40 28.65 10.58
N GLY A 254 -1.40 28.77 11.45
CA GLY A 254 -0.94 30.06 11.97
C GLY A 254 0.32 29.92 12.82
N ASP A 255 1.42 30.46 12.31
CA ASP A 255 2.73 30.57 12.96
C ASP A 255 2.65 31.16 14.38
N VAL A 256 3.30 30.49 15.33
CA VAL A 256 3.44 30.97 16.71
C VAL A 256 4.62 31.93 16.77
N TYR A 257 4.33 33.23 16.71
CA TYR A 257 5.21 34.24 17.30
C TYR A 257 4.87 34.38 18.79
N MET A 258 5.78 33.96 19.67
CA MET A 258 5.73 34.27 21.09
C MET A 258 6.23 35.69 21.31
N GLU A 259 5.32 36.60 21.68
CA GLU A 259 5.65 37.94 22.16
C GLU A 259 5.75 37.91 23.69
N TYR A 260 6.93 38.27 24.21
CA TYR A 260 7.24 38.37 25.63
C TYR A 260 6.50 39.57 26.25
N SER A 261 5.52 39.32 27.13
CA SER A 261 4.96 40.34 28.02
C SER A 261 5.85 40.51 29.25
N GLY A 262 6.57 41.63 29.31
CA GLY A 262 7.22 42.14 30.52
C GLY A 262 6.23 42.90 31.39
N GLU A 263 6.26 42.59 32.68
CA GLU A 263 5.58 43.33 33.76
C GLU A 263 6.12 44.77 33.81
N ASP A 264 5.22 45.76 33.92
CA ASP A 264 5.43 46.74 34.98
C ASP A 264 4.12 47.39 35.46
N SER A 265 4.21 47.69 36.75
CA SER A 265 3.25 48.11 37.74
C SER A 265 2.88 49.60 37.67
N GLY A 266 1.71 50.00 38.21
CA GLY A 266 1.48 51.42 38.52
C GLY A 266 0.04 51.90 38.56
N SER A 267 -0.60 51.72 39.71
CA SER A 267 -1.85 52.37 40.14
C SER A 267 -1.80 53.91 40.04
N SER A 268 -2.83 54.56 39.48
CA SER A 268 -3.55 55.66 40.14
C SER A 268 -4.85 56.02 39.43
N ALA A 269 -5.80 56.50 40.22
CA ALA A 269 -7.21 56.63 39.92
C ALA A 269 -7.64 58.04 39.49
N VAL A 270 -8.94 58.13 39.18
CA VAL A 270 -9.84 59.29 39.32
C VAL A 270 -10.06 60.18 38.08
N GLY A 271 -11.32 60.23 37.63
CA GLY A 271 -12.02 61.52 37.57
C GLY A 271 -12.64 61.94 36.23
N GLY A 272 -13.90 61.56 36.03
CA GLY A 272 -15.01 62.50 35.80
C GLY A 272 -15.06 63.38 34.53
N GLY A 273 -16.07 63.12 33.70
CA GLY A 273 -17.15 64.10 33.49
C GLY A 273 -17.06 65.10 32.34
N ASN A 274 -18.10 65.02 31.49
CA ASN A 274 -18.77 66.10 30.75
C ASN A 274 -18.17 66.64 29.44
N SER A 275 -18.89 66.35 28.34
CA SER A 275 -19.14 67.22 27.18
C SER A 275 -19.77 68.57 27.62
N PRO A 276 -19.71 69.65 26.82
CA PRO A 276 -20.58 69.79 25.64
C PRO A 276 -20.03 70.62 24.44
N GLU A 277 -20.72 70.45 23.31
CA GLU A 277 -21.06 71.42 22.23
C GLU A 277 -20.11 72.55 21.81
N GLY A 278 -19.99 72.74 20.48
CA GLY A 278 -19.87 74.10 19.91
C GLY A 278 -19.15 74.27 18.57
N ASN A 279 -19.94 74.27 17.49
CA ASN A 279 -19.86 75.10 16.27
C ASN A 279 -18.54 75.34 15.47
N SER A 280 -18.66 75.03 14.16
CA SER A 280 -17.89 75.48 12.98
C SER A 280 -17.83 77.04 12.81
N PRO A 281 -17.31 77.64 11.71
CA PRO A 281 -16.58 77.12 10.53
C PRO A 281 -15.34 77.96 10.10
N GLY A 282 -14.55 77.50 9.12
CA GLY A 282 -13.73 78.45 8.33
C GLY A 282 -12.55 77.85 7.55
N GLY A 283 -12.60 78.03 6.22
CA GLY A 283 -11.40 78.31 5.42
C GLY A 283 -10.75 77.16 4.66
N ASN A 284 -11.23 76.89 3.44
CA ASN A 284 -10.36 76.60 2.29
C ASN A 284 -9.67 77.93 1.88
N PRO A 285 -8.48 77.95 1.22
CA PRO A 285 -8.30 77.28 -0.08
C PRO A 285 -6.85 76.86 -0.47
N GLU A 286 -6.75 76.38 -1.72
CA GLU A 286 -5.55 76.31 -2.60
C GLU A 286 -4.64 75.08 -2.49
N LEU A 287 -4.69 74.19 -3.51
CA LEU A 287 -3.82 74.13 -4.73
C LEU A 287 -2.42 73.60 -4.40
N SER A 288 -1.77 72.69 -5.12
CA SER A 288 -1.99 71.89 -6.33
C SER A 288 -0.79 70.91 -6.39
N PRO A 289 -0.75 69.93 -7.31
CA PRO A 289 0.10 68.75 -7.21
C PRO A 289 1.47 68.90 -7.90
N ALA A 290 2.35 67.95 -7.59
CA ALA A 290 3.25 67.31 -8.53
C ALA A 290 3.31 65.81 -8.20
#